data_AF-B1C0R4-F1
#
_entry.id   AF-B1C0R4-F1
#
_cell.length_a   1.000
_cell.length_b   1.000
_cell.length_c   1.000
_cell.angle_alpha   90.00
_cell.angle_beta   90.00
_cell.angle_gamma   90.00
#
_symmetry.space_group_name_H-M   'P 1'
#
loop_
_entity.id
_entity.type
_entity.pdbx_description
1 polymer ?
#
loop_
_entity_poly.entity_id
_entity_poly.type
_entity_poly.pdbx_seq_one_letter_code
_entity_poly.pdbx_strand_id
1 'polypeptide(L)' 'MPKKEIYVFENDDTNQINDFIGLMDNYIVGIFVNKNAQSRGIGKTIIRLCQKIKVTLSLKVYQKINGLYLFIKESNL' A
#
# COMPACT_ATOMS: atom_id res chain seq x y z
N MET A 1 -16.45 -15.29 3.16
CA MET A 1 -15.49 -14.44 3.90
C MET A 1 -14.64 -13.68 2.89
N PRO A 2 -14.24 -12.43 3.15
CA PRO A 2 -13.42 -11.64 2.22
C PRO A 2 -12.02 -12.24 2.07
N LYS A 3 -11.45 -12.22 0.87
CA LYS A 3 -10.11 -12.77 0.61
C LYS A 3 -9.05 -11.80 1.13
N LYS A 4 -8.05 -12.31 1.83
CA LYS A 4 -6.93 -11.52 2.36
C LYS A 4 -5.65 -11.89 1.63
N GLU A 5 -4.93 -10.89 1.14
CA GLU A 5 -3.69 -11.05 0.38
C GLU A 5 -2.64 -10.07 0.91
N ILE A 6 -1.39 -10.52 1.00
CA ILE A 6 -0.23 -9.67 1.29
C ILE A 6 0.75 -9.87 0.14
N TYR A 7 1.15 -8.76 -0.50
CA TYR A 7 2.22 -8.76 -1.49
C TYR A 7 3.44 -8.11 -0.85
N VAL A 8 4.58 -8.80 -0.94
CA VAL A 8 5.88 -8.34 -0.43
C VAL A 8 6.78 -7.98 -1.59
N PHE A 9 7.63 -6.97 -1.37
CA PHE A 9 8.66 -6.55 -2.32
C PHE A 9 10.01 -6.71 -1.65
N GLU A 10 10.79 -7.61 -2.22
CA GLU A 10 12.13 -7.94 -1.74
C GLU A 10 13.16 -7.06 -2.44
N ASN A 11 14.26 -6.81 -1.74
CA ASN A 11 15.44 -6.25 -2.35
C ASN A 11 16.24 -7.36 -3.03
N ASP A 12 16.47 -7.23 -4.33
CA ASP A 12 17.18 -8.26 -5.10
C ASP A 12 18.62 -8.50 -4.62
N ASP A 13 19.27 -7.49 -4.02
CA ASP A 13 20.67 -7.60 -3.54
C ASP A 13 20.76 -8.25 -2.15
N THR A 14 19.78 -7.99 -1.27
CA THR A 14 19.83 -8.41 0.14
C THR A 14 18.84 -9.51 0.51
N ASN A 15 17.89 -9.85 -0.37
CA ASN A 15 16.76 -10.73 -0.12
C ASN A 15 15.89 -10.33 1.09
N GLN A 16 15.94 -9.06 1.49
CA GLN A 16 15.11 -8.56 2.59
C GLN A 16 13.80 -7.99 2.08
N ILE A 17 12.71 -8.24 2.81
CA ILE A 17 11.43 -7.59 2.57
C ILE A 17 11.55 -6.13 2.98
N ASN A 18 11.56 -5.24 1.98
CA ASN A 18 11.64 -3.81 2.21
C ASN A 18 10.25 -3.18 2.34
N ASP A 19 9.31 -3.64 1.51
CA ASP A 19 8.03 -2.99 1.33
C ASP A 19 6.91 -4.03 1.21
N PHE A 20 5.69 -3.67 1.58
CA PHE A 20 4.53 -4.55 1.41
C PHE A 20 3.23 -3.78 1.21
N ILE A 21 2.24 -4.46 0.64
CA ILE A 21 0.85 -4.00 0.54
C ILE A 21 -0.10 -5.13 0.94
N GLY A 22 -1.01 -4.82 1.86
CA GLY A 22 -2.08 -5.70 2.28
C GLY A 22 -3.39 -5.33 1.57
N LEU A 23 -4.08 -6.34 1.04
CA LEU A 23 -5.39 -6.21 0.42
C LEU A 23 -6.44 -7.08 1.13
N MET A 24 -7.65 -6.56 1.22
CA MET A 24 -8.86 -7.32 1.51
C MET A 24 -9.80 -7.16 0.30
N ASP A 25 -9.89 -8.21 -0.52
CA ASP A 25 -10.47 -8.18 -1.87
C ASP A 25 -9.84 -7.09 -2.77
N ASN A 26 -10.50 -5.93 -2.90
CA ASN A 26 -10.05 -4.78 -3.69
C ASN A 26 -9.66 -3.58 -2.80
N TYR A 27 -9.80 -3.71 -1.49
CA TYR A 27 -9.51 -2.65 -0.54
C TYR A 27 -8.07 -2.76 -0.02
N ILE A 28 -7.29 -1.69 -0.15
CA ILE A 28 -5.96 -1.58 0.44
C ILE A 28 -6.12 -1.33 1.94
N VAL A 29 -5.84 -2.36 2.75
CA VAL A 29 -5.87 -2.24 4.21
C VAL A 29 -4.64 -1.51 4.75
N GLY A 30 -3.53 -1.55 4.02
CA GLY A 30 -2.31 -0.84 4.35
C GLY A 30 -1.23 -1.01 3.29
N ILE A 31 -0.38 0.00 3.18
CA ILE A 31 0.84 -0.02 2.36
C ILE A 31 1.97 0.52 3.21
N PHE A 32 3.11 -0.15 3.18
CA PHE A 32 4.31 0.24 3.90
C PHE A 32 5.50 0.22 2.96
N VAL A 33 6.31 1.27 3.03
CA VAL A 33 7.57 1.40 2.31
C VAL A 33 8.67 1.71 3.32
N ASN A 34 9.79 0.98 3.27
CA ASN A 34 10.95 1.21 4.12
C ASN A 34 11.34 2.68 4.11
N LYS A 35 11.58 3.28 5.30
CA LYS A 35 11.90 4.70 5.45
C LYS A 35 13.06 5.16 4.57
N ASN A 36 14.11 4.34 4.43
CA ASN A 36 15.28 4.66 3.61
C ASN A 36 15.00 4.54 2.10
N ALA A 37 13.86 3.97 1.73
CA ALA A 37 13.44 3.75 0.35
C ALA A 37 12.30 4.65 -0.12
N GLN A 38 11.68 5.39 0.79
CA GLN A 38 10.62 6.35 0.49
C GLN A 38 11.08 7.48 -0.45
N SER A 39 10.10 8.18 -1.06
CA SER A 39 10.33 9.28 -2.01
C SER A 39 11.04 8.92 -3.32
N ARG A 40 11.25 7.62 -3.60
CA ARG A 40 11.82 7.10 -4.85
C ARG A 40 10.79 6.54 -5.83
N GLY A 41 9.50 6.82 -5.61
CA GLY A 41 8.40 6.34 -6.46
C GLY A 41 7.93 4.90 -6.17
N ILE A 42 8.55 4.19 -5.21
CA ILE A 42 8.25 2.78 -4.89
C ILE A 42 6.77 2.56 -4.57
N GLY A 43 6.17 3.34 -3.65
CA GLY A 43 4.76 3.19 -3.31
C GLY A 43 3.82 3.36 -4.51
N LYS A 44 4.16 4.26 -5.46
CA LYS A 44 3.42 4.43 -6.71
C LYS A 44 3.55 3.21 -7.62
N THR A 45 4.74 2.62 -7.70
CA THR A 45 4.99 1.38 -8.46
C THR A 45 4.21 0.21 -7.87
N ILE A 46 4.23 0.03 -6.54
CA ILE A 46 3.48 -1.02 -5.84
C ILE A 46 1.98 -0.93 -6.17
N ILE A 47 1.40 0.27 -6.04
CA ILE A 47 -0.02 0.50 -6.38
C ILE A 47 -0.31 0.14 -7.84
N ARG A 48 0.53 0.58 -8.78
CA ARG A 48 0.37 0.25 -10.21
C ARG A 48 0.45 -1.24 -10.50
N LEU A 49 1.28 -1.99 -9.78
CA LEU A 49 1.34 -3.44 -9.93
C LEU A 49 0.04 -4.09 -9.46
N CYS A 50 -0.51 -3.66 -8.33
CA CYS A 50 -1.83 -4.15 -7.88
C CYS A 50 -2.95 -3.80 -8.86
N GLN A 51 -2.93 -2.62 -9.49
CA GLN A 51 -3.91 -2.21 -10.52
C GLN A 51 -3.86 -3.09 -11.78
N LYS A 52 -2.77 -3.81 -12.05
CA LYS A 52 -2.72 -4.80 -13.14
C LYS A 52 -3.43 -6.11 -12.77
N ILE A 53 -3.59 -6.39 -11.48
CA ILE A 53 -4.12 -7.66 -10.96
C ILE A 53 -5.58 -7.49 -10.52
N LYS A 54 -5.94 -6.29 -10.04
CA LYS A 54 -7.27 -5.95 -9.52
C LYS A 54 -7.95 -4.97 -10.48
N VAL A 55 -9.21 -5.24 -10.81
CA VAL A 55 -10.02 -4.37 -11.69
C VAL A 55 -10.22 -2.98 -11.08
N THR A 56 -10.34 -2.93 -9.76
CA THR A 56 -10.52 -1.69 -8.98
C THR A 56 -9.68 -1.77 -7.71
N LEU A 57 -9.16 -0.64 -7.26
CA LEU A 57 -8.56 -0.52 -5.92
C LEU A 57 -9.18 0.66 -5.17
N SER A 58 -9.38 0.48 -3.87
CA SER A 58 -9.90 1.51 -2.98
C SER A 58 -9.07 1.59 -1.69
N LEU A 59 -8.98 2.77 -1.10
CA LEU A 59 -8.35 2.96 0.21
C LEU A 59 -9.00 4.09 1.01
N LYS A 60 -8.91 3.99 2.33
CA LYS A 60 -9.19 5.11 3.23
C LYS A 60 -7.92 5.92 3.43
N VAL A 61 -8.02 7.22 3.22
CA VAL A 61 -6.93 8.18 3.41
C VAL A 61 -7.11 8.89 4.74
N TYR A 62 -6.05 8.89 5.54
CA TYR A 62 -6.00 9.56 6.83
C TYR A 62 -4.93 10.64 6.81
N GLN A 63 -5.20 11.77 7.47
CA GLN A 63 -4.24 12.84 7.67
C GLN A 63 -3.92 12.97 9.15
N LYS A 64 -2.62 13.10 9.46
CA LYS A 64 -2.17 13.37 10.82
C LYS A 64 -2.27 14.88 11.09
N ILE A 65 -3.07 15.27 12.08
CA ILE A 65 -3.22 16.65 12.56
C ILE A 65 -3.00 16.66 14.06
N ASN A 66 -2.00 17.41 14.55
CA ASN A 66 -1.68 17.53 15.98
C ASN A 66 -1.56 16.18 16.73
N GLY A 67 -1.01 15.16 16.05
CA GLY A 67 -0.84 13.82 16.62
C GLY A 67 -2.03 12.87 16.41
N LEU A 68 -3.19 13.37 15.97
CA LEU A 68 -4.38 12.57 15.69
C LEU A 68 -4.45 12.19 14.21
N TYR A 69 -4.82 10.94 13.90
CA TYR A 69 -5.10 10.51 12.53
C TYR A 69 -6.59 10.68 12.22
N LEU A 70 -6.92 11.65 11.39
CA LEU A 70 -8.28 11.95 10.98
C LEU A 70 -8.56 11.34 9.62
N PHE A 71 -9.71 10.66 9.50
CA PHE A 71 -10.20 10.20 8.20
C PHE A 71 -10.54 11.42 7.33
N ILE A 72 -10.02 11.42 6.10
CA ILE A 72 -10.28 12.49 5.13
C ILE A 72 -11.28 12.04 4.09
N LYS A 73 -10.99 10.92 3.41
CA LYS A 73 -11.84 10.40 2.35
C LYS A 73 -11.50 8.96 2.01
N GLU A 74 -12.44 8.32 1.33
CA GLU A 74 -12.14 7.13 0.53
C GLU A 74 -11.68 7.57 -0.87
N SER A 75 -10.70 6.88 -1.43
CA SER A 75 -10.23 7.13 -2.80
C SER A 75 -10.31 5.84 -3.59
N ASN A 76 -10.78 5.95 -4.82
CA ASN A 76 -10.71 4.90 -5.83
C ASN A 76 -9.51 5.21 -6.72
N LEU A 77 -8.65 4.21 -6.95
CA LEU A 77 -7.37 4.34 -7.65
C LEU A 77 -7.43 3.74 -9.06
#